data_AF-A0A452T045-F1
#
_entry.id   AF-A0A452T045-F1
#
_cell.length_a   1.000
_cell.length_b   1.000
_cell.length_c   1.000
_cell.angle_alpha   90.00
_cell.angle_beta   90.00
_cell.angle_gamma   90.00
#
_symmetry.space_group_name_H-M   'P 1'
#
loop_
_entity.id
_entity.type
_entity.pdbx_description
1 polymer ?
#
loop_
_entity_poly.entity_id
_entity_poly.type
_entity_poly.pdbx_seq_one_letter_code
_entity_poly.pdbx_strand_id
1 'polypeptide(L)'
;MATAEDELLLPRLPELFETSKQLLDEVEVAPEPTGSRMIQEKVFKGLDLLKKAVEMLSQLDLFSRNEDLEEIASTDLKYLMVPAFQGALTMKQVNPSKRLDHLQQAREHFLNYLTQCQYYHVAEFELPNAKNNSTDNNTASSSMAYPNLVAMASQRQAKIERYRQKKEMEHRLSALKSAVEGGQADDERVREYYLLHLRRWIGISLEEIESIDQEIKILREKDSITEASTSHSPRQDRPPMKPFVLTRNVAQAKVFGAGYPSLASMTVNDWYEQHRKYGALPDQGIAKTPPAELKGSTQQQEDQEQKEEDEDDEQTLHRAREWDDWKDTHPRGYGNRQNMG
;
A
#
# COMPACT_ATOMS: atom_id res chain seq x y z
N MET A 1 -65.79 -2.15 6.36
CA MET A 1 -64.52 -1.52 5.94
C MET A 1 -63.43 -1.92 6.92
N ALA A 2 -63.01 -3.18 6.86
CA ALA A 2 -61.93 -3.72 7.69
C ALA A 2 -60.80 -4.13 6.76
N THR A 3 -59.65 -3.49 6.98
CA THR A 3 -58.29 -4.02 6.76
C THR A 3 -57.99 -4.59 5.37
N ALA A 4 -57.82 -3.69 4.41
CA ALA A 4 -56.92 -3.90 3.28
C ALA A 4 -55.59 -3.19 3.58
N GLU A 5 -54.94 -3.57 4.68
CA GLU A 5 -53.49 -3.46 4.77
C GLU A 5 -52.97 -4.73 4.12
N ASP A 6 -52.72 -4.62 2.83
CA ASP A 6 -51.98 -5.60 2.04
C ASP A 6 -50.71 -5.94 2.82
N GLU A 7 -50.61 -7.18 3.31
CA GLU A 7 -49.44 -7.72 4.02
C GLU A 7 -48.23 -7.64 3.09
N LEU A 8 -47.56 -6.49 3.06
CA LEU A 8 -46.21 -6.39 2.53
C LEU A 8 -45.32 -7.22 3.45
N LEU A 9 -45.19 -8.51 3.14
CA LEU A 9 -44.31 -9.45 3.82
C LEU A 9 -42.92 -8.80 3.92
N LEU A 10 -42.55 -8.40 5.13
CA LEU A 10 -41.25 -7.80 5.39
C LEU A 10 -40.17 -8.83 5.04
N PRO A 11 -39.08 -8.43 4.36
CA PRO A 11 -38.03 -9.35 3.95
C PRO A 11 -37.43 -10.08 5.16
N ARG A 12 -37.17 -11.38 5.01
CA ARG A 12 -36.58 -12.19 6.08
C ARG A 12 -35.08 -11.92 6.22
N LEU A 13 -34.52 -12.22 7.40
CA LEU A 13 -33.07 -12.03 7.67
C LEU A 13 -32.15 -12.67 6.60
N PRO A 14 -32.38 -13.92 6.13
CA PRO A 14 -31.56 -14.48 5.05
C PRO A 14 -31.64 -13.67 3.76
N GLU A 15 -32.84 -13.19 3.40
CA GLU A 15 -33.05 -12.39 2.18
C GLU A 15 -32.36 -11.03 2.27
N LEU A 16 -32.45 -10.38 3.43
CA LEU A 16 -31.74 -9.11 3.70
C LEU A 16 -30.24 -9.29 3.55
N PHE A 17 -29.68 -10.36 4.13
CA PHE A 17 -28.26 -10.66 4.06
C PHE A 17 -27.80 -10.95 2.63
N GLU A 18 -28.45 -11.89 1.94
CA GLU A 18 -28.05 -12.29 0.58
C GLU A 18 -28.20 -11.13 -0.41
N THR A 19 -29.28 -10.35 -0.31
CA THR A 19 -29.47 -9.17 -1.18
C THR A 19 -28.40 -8.11 -0.91
N SER A 20 -28.04 -7.88 0.35
CA SER A 20 -26.99 -6.91 0.70
C SER A 20 -25.61 -7.36 0.20
N LYS A 21 -25.32 -8.66 0.34
CA LYS A 21 -24.09 -9.27 -0.18
C LYS A 21 -24.00 -9.13 -1.71
N GLN A 22 -25.09 -9.43 -2.42
CA GLN A 22 -25.15 -9.25 -3.89
C GLN A 22 -24.93 -7.80 -4.29
N LEU A 23 -25.57 -6.84 -3.60
CA LEU A 23 -25.37 -5.41 -3.88
C LEU A 23 -23.92 -4.98 -3.64
N LEU A 24 -23.27 -5.48 -2.58
CA LEU A 24 -21.85 -5.22 -2.33
C LEU A 24 -20.98 -5.82 -3.44
N ASP A 25 -21.18 -7.09 -3.80
CA ASP A 25 -20.45 -7.78 -4.87
C ASP A 25 -20.60 -7.03 -6.21
N GLU A 26 -21.81 -6.55 -6.52
CA GLU A 26 -22.08 -5.74 -7.72
C GLU A 26 -21.37 -4.38 -7.69
N VAL A 27 -21.36 -3.68 -6.54
CA VAL A 27 -20.71 -2.37 -6.40
C VAL A 27 -19.18 -2.50 -6.46
N GLU A 28 -18.60 -3.61 -6.00
CA GLU A 28 -17.15 -3.84 -6.04
C GLU A 28 -16.64 -4.11 -7.46
N VAL A 29 -17.44 -4.76 -8.31
CA VAL A 29 -17.04 -5.16 -9.67
C VAL A 29 -17.56 -4.19 -10.74
N ALA A 30 -18.45 -3.26 -10.38
CA ALA A 30 -19.06 -2.31 -11.30
C ALA A 30 -18.03 -1.54 -12.15
N PRO A 31 -18.13 -1.53 -13.49
CA PRO A 31 -17.26 -0.75 -14.36
C PRO A 31 -17.62 0.74 -14.37
N GLU A 32 -18.81 1.12 -13.90
CA GLU A 32 -19.23 2.52 -13.88
C GLU A 32 -18.51 3.32 -12.78
N PRO A 33 -18.39 4.66 -12.91
CA PRO A 33 -17.82 5.49 -11.86
C PRO A 33 -18.57 5.33 -10.53
N THR A 34 -17.85 5.14 -9.43
CA THR A 34 -18.42 4.90 -8.09
C THR A 34 -19.40 5.99 -7.63
N GLY A 35 -19.19 7.24 -8.05
CA GLY A 35 -20.09 8.37 -7.79
C GLY A 35 -21.34 8.43 -8.68
N SER A 36 -21.54 7.48 -9.60
CA SER A 36 -22.72 7.42 -10.44
C SER A 36 -23.99 7.17 -9.61
N ARG A 37 -25.11 7.73 -10.07
CA ARG A 37 -26.40 7.59 -9.39
C ARG A 37 -26.79 6.13 -9.19
N MET A 38 -26.59 5.28 -10.20
CA MET A 38 -26.93 3.86 -10.15
C MET A 38 -26.13 3.12 -9.07
N ILE A 39 -24.82 3.37 -8.96
CA ILE A 39 -23.99 2.75 -7.92
C ILE A 39 -24.37 3.27 -6.55
N GLN A 40 -24.54 4.59 -6.39
CA GLN A 40 -24.90 5.16 -5.10
C GLN A 40 -26.29 4.69 -4.62
N GLU A 41 -27.27 4.52 -5.52
CA GLU A 41 -28.57 3.91 -5.18
C GLU A 41 -28.42 2.47 -4.67
N LYS A 42 -27.54 1.65 -5.27
CA LYS A 42 -27.22 0.31 -4.77
C LYS A 42 -26.55 0.35 -3.39
N VAL A 43 -25.61 1.27 -3.18
CA VAL A 43 -24.94 1.46 -1.88
C VAL A 43 -25.95 1.82 -0.78
N PHE A 44 -26.82 2.82 -1.02
CA PHE A 44 -27.84 3.21 -0.05
C PHE A 44 -28.83 2.08 0.24
N LYS A 45 -29.26 1.35 -0.80
CA LYS A 45 -30.14 0.19 -0.63
C LYS A 45 -29.47 -0.91 0.21
N GLY A 46 -28.21 -1.23 -0.06
CA GLY A 46 -27.46 -2.22 0.71
C GLY A 46 -27.30 -1.82 2.18
N LEU A 47 -27.00 -0.54 2.46
CA LEU A 47 -26.92 -0.04 3.84
C LEU A 47 -28.26 -0.10 4.59
N ASP A 48 -29.37 0.22 3.93
CA ASP A 48 -30.72 0.10 4.53
C ASP A 48 -31.07 -1.36 4.87
N LEU A 49 -30.77 -2.29 3.95
CA LEU A 49 -31.00 -3.72 4.17
C LEU A 49 -30.13 -4.28 5.29
N LEU A 50 -28.84 -3.91 5.35
CA LEU A 50 -27.95 -4.32 6.45
C LEU A 50 -28.38 -3.72 7.79
N LYS A 51 -28.87 -2.48 7.81
CA LYS A 51 -29.39 -1.86 9.04
C LYS A 51 -30.58 -2.66 9.59
N LYS A 52 -31.51 -3.07 8.73
CA LYS A 52 -32.62 -3.96 9.09
C LYS A 52 -32.12 -5.32 9.56
N ALA A 53 -31.11 -5.89 8.89
CA ALA A 53 -30.51 -7.16 9.29
C ALA A 53 -29.90 -7.07 10.70
N VAL A 54 -29.18 -5.99 11.03
CA VAL A 54 -28.64 -5.76 12.38
C VAL A 54 -29.74 -5.68 13.42
N GLU A 55 -30.84 -4.98 13.13
CA GLU A 55 -31.98 -4.88 14.05
C GLU A 55 -32.60 -6.26 14.31
N MET A 56 -32.79 -7.07 13.26
CA MET A 56 -33.28 -8.45 13.40
C MET A 56 -32.31 -9.34 14.18
N LEU A 57 -31.00 -9.24 13.92
CA LEU A 57 -29.97 -9.99 14.65
C LEU A 57 -29.95 -9.63 16.13
N SER A 58 -30.13 -8.34 16.46
CA SER A 58 -30.23 -7.89 17.86
C SER A 58 -31.50 -8.39 18.56
N GLN A 59 -32.59 -8.61 17.83
CA GLN A 59 -33.83 -9.17 18.39
C GLN A 59 -33.75 -10.68 18.57
N LEU A 60 -33.06 -11.38 17.67
CA LEU A 60 -32.84 -12.83 17.75
C LEU A 60 -31.77 -13.22 18.76
N ASP A 61 -30.86 -12.29 19.11
CA ASP A 61 -29.74 -12.50 20.02
C ASP A 61 -28.91 -13.75 19.68
N LEU A 62 -28.67 -13.97 18.37
CA LEU A 62 -27.97 -15.16 17.86
C LEU A 62 -26.51 -15.29 18.31
N PHE A 63 -25.95 -14.23 18.90
CA PHE A 63 -24.54 -14.12 19.22
C PHE A 63 -24.36 -13.61 20.64
N SER A 64 -24.11 -14.54 21.57
CA SER A 64 -23.73 -14.18 22.94
C SER A 64 -22.23 -14.09 23.12
N ARG A 65 -21.76 -13.13 23.92
CA ARG A 65 -20.33 -12.96 24.26
C ARG A 65 -19.72 -14.13 25.03
N ASN A 66 -20.56 -15.00 25.60
CA ASN A 66 -20.13 -16.13 26.42
C ASN A 66 -20.25 -17.47 25.67
N GLU A 67 -20.63 -17.46 24.39
CA GLU A 67 -20.72 -18.65 23.56
C GLU A 67 -19.40 -18.94 22.85
N ASP A 68 -19.11 -20.22 22.68
CA ASP A 68 -18.00 -20.66 21.84
C ASP A 68 -18.42 -20.64 20.36
N LEU A 69 -17.43 -20.43 19.47
CA LEU A 69 -17.68 -20.42 18.02
C LEU A 69 -18.32 -21.72 17.52
N GLU A 70 -18.04 -22.84 18.17
CA GLU A 70 -18.60 -24.17 17.87
C GLU A 70 -20.10 -24.29 18.16
N GLU A 71 -20.63 -23.46 19.04
CA GLU A 71 -22.05 -23.46 19.42
C GLU A 71 -22.93 -22.74 18.39
N ILE A 72 -22.33 -21.91 17.53
CA ILE A 72 -23.01 -21.21 16.45
C ILE A 72 -23.31 -22.16 15.30
N ALA A 73 -24.59 -22.23 14.89
CA ALA A 73 -25.02 -22.99 13.73
C ALA A 73 -24.26 -22.57 12.46
N SER A 74 -23.87 -23.55 11.64
CA SER A 74 -23.05 -23.33 10.43
C SER A 74 -23.69 -22.34 9.46
N THR A 75 -25.03 -22.29 9.38
CA THR A 75 -25.78 -21.33 8.54
C THR A 75 -25.79 -19.90 9.07
N ASP A 76 -25.58 -19.72 10.37
CA ASP A 76 -25.71 -18.43 11.06
C ASP A 76 -24.37 -17.70 11.15
N LEU A 77 -23.24 -18.43 11.00
CA LEU A 77 -21.89 -17.87 10.92
C LEU A 77 -21.77 -16.70 9.93
N LYS A 78 -22.54 -16.74 8.84
CA LYS A 78 -22.52 -15.69 7.83
C LYS A 78 -22.95 -14.33 8.36
N TYR A 79 -23.83 -14.29 9.36
CA TYR A 79 -24.33 -13.04 9.91
C TYR A 79 -23.29 -12.29 10.75
N LEU A 80 -22.23 -12.96 11.22
CA LEU A 80 -21.08 -12.28 11.83
C LEU A 80 -20.40 -11.30 10.86
N MET A 81 -20.54 -11.48 9.54
CA MET A 81 -19.98 -10.55 8.55
C MET A 81 -20.79 -9.26 8.35
N VAL A 82 -21.99 -9.15 8.92
CA VAL A 82 -22.89 -8.00 8.69
C VAL A 82 -22.20 -6.66 8.99
N PRO A 83 -21.48 -6.46 10.11
CA PRO A 83 -20.81 -5.19 10.36
C PRO A 83 -19.65 -4.95 9.38
N ALA A 84 -18.94 -6.00 8.92
CA ALA A 84 -17.91 -5.84 7.89
C ALA A 84 -18.51 -5.33 6.56
N PHE A 85 -19.67 -5.85 6.16
CA PHE A 85 -20.38 -5.37 4.97
C PHE A 85 -20.88 -3.93 5.14
N GLN A 86 -21.33 -3.54 6.34
CA GLN A 86 -21.70 -2.15 6.63
C GLN A 86 -20.50 -1.21 6.49
N GLY A 87 -19.32 -1.63 6.99
CA GLY A 87 -18.07 -0.89 6.81
C GLY A 87 -17.70 -0.73 5.33
N ALA A 88 -17.72 -1.83 4.58
CA ALA A 88 -17.38 -1.86 3.16
C ALA A 88 -18.31 -0.98 2.32
N LEU A 89 -19.63 -1.09 2.48
CA LEU A 89 -20.59 -0.25 1.76
C LEU A 89 -20.51 1.22 2.19
N THR A 90 -20.28 1.50 3.47
CA THR A 90 -20.08 2.87 3.96
C THR A 90 -18.89 3.53 3.26
N MET A 91 -17.81 2.78 3.01
CA MET A 91 -16.64 3.28 2.26
C MET A 91 -16.93 3.60 0.79
N LYS A 92 -17.97 3.01 0.19
CA LYS A 92 -18.40 3.27 -1.20
C LYS A 92 -19.30 4.51 -1.34
N GLN A 93 -19.72 5.14 -0.25
CA GLN A 93 -20.53 6.36 -0.32
C GLN A 93 -19.71 7.56 -0.79
N VAL A 94 -20.19 8.24 -1.83
CA VAL A 94 -19.53 9.42 -2.41
C VAL A 94 -20.27 10.69 -2.00
N ASN A 95 -19.82 11.31 -0.92
CA ASN A 95 -20.25 12.65 -0.52
C ASN A 95 -19.09 13.39 0.17
N PRO A 96 -18.37 14.29 -0.55
CA PRO A 96 -17.20 14.97 0.01
C PRO A 96 -17.48 15.74 1.30
N SER A 97 -18.67 16.33 1.43
CA SER A 97 -19.04 17.11 2.63
C SER A 97 -19.23 16.24 3.88
N LYS A 98 -19.54 14.95 3.70
CA LYS A 98 -19.74 13.98 4.77
C LYS A 98 -18.64 12.91 4.82
N ARG A 99 -17.55 13.07 4.07
CA ARG A 99 -16.51 12.03 3.97
C ARG A 99 -15.94 11.66 5.34
N LEU A 100 -15.68 12.64 6.19
CA LEU A 100 -15.18 12.38 7.55
C LEU A 100 -16.16 11.55 8.39
N ASP A 101 -17.46 11.84 8.30
CA ASP A 101 -18.52 11.09 8.98
C ASP A 101 -18.61 9.65 8.46
N HIS A 102 -18.56 9.46 7.13
CA HIS A 102 -18.53 8.12 6.54
C HIS A 102 -17.30 7.31 6.99
N LEU A 103 -16.12 7.94 7.07
CA LEU A 103 -14.90 7.28 7.56
C LEU A 103 -15.03 6.85 9.02
N GLN A 104 -15.58 7.72 9.88
CA GLN A 104 -15.80 7.40 11.29
C GLN A 104 -16.80 6.24 11.46
N GLN A 105 -17.90 6.25 10.70
CA GLN A 105 -18.89 5.18 10.70
C GLN A 105 -18.30 3.86 10.18
N ALA A 106 -17.56 3.89 9.06
CA ALA A 106 -16.92 2.70 8.51
C ALA A 106 -15.92 2.10 9.52
N ARG A 107 -15.12 2.95 10.18
CA ARG A 107 -14.19 2.52 11.24
C ARG A 107 -14.91 1.82 12.39
N GLU A 108 -16.03 2.38 12.85
CA GLU A 108 -16.85 1.77 13.91
C GLU A 108 -17.40 0.41 13.48
N HIS A 109 -17.93 0.30 12.27
CA HIS A 109 -18.44 -0.96 11.73
C HIS A 109 -17.36 -2.05 11.64
N PHE A 110 -16.17 -1.71 11.13
CA PHE A 110 -15.05 -2.64 11.07
C PHE A 110 -14.53 -3.02 12.47
N LEU A 111 -14.46 -2.07 13.41
CA LEU A 111 -14.09 -2.38 14.79
C LEU A 111 -15.11 -3.29 15.48
N ASN A 112 -16.40 -3.08 15.26
CA ASN A 112 -17.45 -3.95 15.79
C ASN A 112 -17.30 -5.38 15.27
N TYR A 113 -17.05 -5.52 13.95
CA TYR A 113 -16.77 -6.81 13.32
C TYR A 113 -15.55 -7.52 13.93
N LEU A 114 -14.41 -6.81 14.01
CA LEU A 114 -13.18 -7.36 14.57
C LEU A 114 -13.36 -7.73 16.04
N THR A 115 -14.04 -6.90 16.82
CA THR A 115 -14.33 -7.17 18.23
C THR A 115 -15.14 -8.46 18.39
N GLN A 116 -16.16 -8.67 17.56
CA GLN A 116 -16.94 -9.91 17.55
C GLN A 116 -16.09 -11.13 17.17
N CYS A 117 -15.27 -11.00 16.12
CA CYS A 117 -14.38 -12.09 15.71
C CYS A 117 -13.33 -12.44 16.75
N GLN A 118 -12.88 -11.46 17.55
CA GLN A 118 -11.96 -11.69 18.67
C GLN A 118 -12.64 -12.44 19.81
N TYR A 119 -13.88 -12.09 20.18
CA TYR A 119 -14.62 -12.81 21.22
C TYR A 119 -14.84 -14.28 20.87
N TYR A 120 -15.15 -14.57 19.61
CA TYR A 120 -15.32 -15.94 19.11
C TYR A 120 -14.00 -16.61 18.69
N HIS A 121 -12.85 -15.98 18.89
CA HIS A 121 -11.52 -16.53 18.57
C HIS A 121 -11.41 -17.07 17.11
N VAL A 122 -12.03 -16.37 16.15
CA VAL A 122 -12.07 -16.80 14.73
C VAL A 122 -10.67 -16.91 14.11
N ALA A 123 -9.77 -16.00 14.51
CA ALA A 123 -8.36 -15.97 14.16
C ALA A 123 -7.57 -15.19 15.22
N GLU A 124 -6.26 -15.40 15.26
CA GLU A 124 -5.34 -14.61 16.07
C GLU A 124 -4.97 -13.32 15.34
N PHE A 125 -5.31 -12.18 15.93
CA PHE A 125 -4.93 -10.85 15.44
C PHE A 125 -4.99 -9.82 16.58
N GLU A 126 -4.35 -8.67 16.37
CA GLU A 126 -4.39 -7.55 17.29
C GLU A 126 -5.51 -6.58 16.90
N LEU A 127 -6.34 -6.20 17.87
CA LEU A 127 -7.38 -5.21 17.62
C LEU A 127 -6.75 -3.82 17.45
N PRO A 128 -7.06 -3.08 16.36
CA PRO A 128 -6.61 -1.71 16.22
C PRO A 128 -7.09 -0.85 17.39
N ASN A 129 -6.20 -0.08 17.99
CA ASN A 129 -6.52 0.70 19.18
C ASN A 129 -7.75 1.59 18.95
N ALA A 130 -8.78 1.41 19.81
CA ALA A 130 -9.99 2.23 19.79
C ALA A 130 -9.73 3.71 20.14
N LYS A 131 -8.56 4.02 20.70
CA LYS A 131 -8.15 5.37 21.10
C LYS A 131 -6.80 5.71 20.46
N ASN A 132 -6.81 6.60 19.48
CA ASN A 132 -5.63 7.35 19.02
C ASN A 132 -5.15 8.37 20.08
N ASN A 133 -5.06 7.96 21.35
CA ASN A 133 -4.57 8.77 22.48
C ASN A 133 -3.49 8.03 23.29
N SER A 134 -2.65 7.23 22.64
CA SER A 134 -1.24 7.14 23.03
C SER A 134 -0.51 7.93 21.95
N THR A 135 -0.20 9.21 22.15
CA THR A 135 1.09 9.62 22.69
C THR A 135 2.20 8.56 22.63
N ASP A 136 2.38 7.94 21.46
CA ASP A 136 3.70 7.46 21.03
C ASP A 136 4.24 8.41 19.95
N ASN A 137 4.16 9.70 20.24
CA ASN A 137 5.18 10.62 19.78
C ASN A 137 6.40 10.43 20.68
N ASN A 138 7.52 10.11 20.05
CA ASN A 138 8.88 10.09 20.60
C ASN A 138 9.42 8.75 21.14
N THR A 139 9.36 7.69 20.32
CA THR A 139 10.63 7.00 20.06
C THR A 139 11.08 7.37 18.65
N ALA A 140 11.56 8.61 18.52
CA ALA A 140 12.59 8.89 17.55
C ALA A 140 13.77 8.00 17.95
N SER A 141 13.80 6.78 17.41
CA SER A 141 15.02 5.98 17.40
C SER A 141 15.94 6.68 16.42
N SER A 142 16.63 7.69 16.95
CA SER A 142 17.76 8.34 16.33
C SER A 142 18.90 7.32 16.28
N SER A 143 18.82 6.42 15.31
CA SER A 143 19.96 5.64 14.87
C SER A 143 19.99 5.71 13.35
N MET A 144 20.52 6.81 12.82
CA MET A 144 21.21 6.69 11.54
C MET A 144 22.38 5.72 11.75
N ALA A 145 22.28 4.51 11.24
CA ALA A 145 23.42 3.72 10.76
C ALA A 145 22.91 2.38 10.17
N TYR A 146 23.00 2.28 8.84
CA TYR A 146 22.77 1.11 7.98
C TYR A 146 21.30 0.73 7.67
N PRO A 147 20.94 0.54 6.38
CA PRO A 147 19.79 -0.26 6.02
C PRO A 147 20.03 -1.65 6.57
N ASN A 148 19.30 -2.03 7.62
CA ASN A 148 19.36 -3.39 8.13
C ASN A 148 18.71 -4.30 7.09
N LEU A 149 19.52 -4.84 6.17
CA LEU A 149 19.09 -5.70 5.07
C LEU A 149 18.25 -6.88 5.57
N VAL A 150 18.50 -7.34 6.80
CA VAL A 150 17.72 -8.39 7.47
C VAL A 150 16.31 -7.90 7.84
N ALA A 151 16.17 -6.68 8.35
CA ALA A 151 14.85 -6.08 8.62
C ALA A 151 14.08 -5.79 7.33
N MET A 152 14.76 -5.38 6.26
CA MET A 152 14.15 -5.20 4.95
C MET A 152 13.72 -6.55 4.33
N ALA A 153 14.57 -7.59 4.47
CA ALA A 153 14.26 -8.94 4.02
C ALA A 153 13.08 -9.54 4.80
N SER A 154 13.03 -9.35 6.12
CA SER A 154 11.92 -9.83 6.95
C SER A 154 10.61 -9.10 6.64
N GLN A 155 10.63 -7.79 6.43
CA GLN A 155 9.45 -7.01 6.01
C GLN A 155 8.95 -7.45 4.63
N ARG A 156 9.87 -7.65 3.67
CA ARG A 156 9.54 -8.19 2.34
C ARG A 156 8.92 -9.59 2.46
N GLN A 157 9.53 -10.47 3.26
CA GLN A 157 9.08 -11.84 3.44
C GLN A 157 7.69 -11.88 4.08
N ALA A 158 7.42 -11.08 5.10
CA ALA A 158 6.11 -10.96 5.72
C ALA A 158 5.03 -10.50 4.73
N LYS A 159 5.36 -9.55 3.83
CA LYS A 159 4.45 -9.11 2.77
C LYS A 159 4.17 -10.21 1.74
N ILE A 160 5.20 -10.96 1.34
CA ILE A 160 5.05 -12.11 0.43
C ILE A 160 4.17 -13.18 1.06
N GLU A 161 4.39 -13.48 2.33
CA GLU A 161 3.62 -14.49 3.06
C GLU A 161 2.15 -14.09 3.22
N ARG A 162 1.87 -12.85 3.62
CA ARG A 162 0.49 -12.32 3.67
C ARG A 162 -0.20 -12.41 2.31
N TYR A 163 0.49 -12.05 1.23
CA TYR A 163 -0.06 -12.17 -0.12
C TYR A 163 -0.34 -13.63 -0.52
N ARG A 164 0.57 -14.56 -0.19
CA ARG A 164 0.36 -16.00 -0.43
C ARG A 164 -0.82 -16.53 0.37
N GLN A 165 -0.95 -16.18 1.65
CA GLN A 165 -2.07 -16.57 2.50
C GLN A 165 -3.41 -16.02 1.95
N LYS A 166 -3.46 -14.74 1.57
CA LYS A 166 -4.64 -14.13 0.94
C LYS A 166 -5.05 -14.88 -0.33
N LYS A 167 -4.09 -15.17 -1.21
CA LYS A 167 -4.32 -15.88 -2.47
C LYS A 167 -4.81 -17.32 -2.26
N GLU A 168 -4.21 -18.04 -1.31
CA GLU A 168 -4.63 -19.40 -0.95
C GLU A 168 -6.07 -19.41 -0.38
N MET A 169 -6.40 -18.47 0.50
CA MET A 169 -7.76 -18.33 1.04
C MET A 169 -8.78 -18.03 -0.07
N GLU A 170 -8.47 -17.11 -0.99
CA GLU A 170 -9.33 -16.79 -2.13
C GLU A 170 -9.53 -18.01 -3.06
N HIS A 171 -8.45 -18.77 -3.32
CA HIS A 171 -8.54 -20.01 -4.09
C HIS A 171 -9.49 -21.02 -3.41
N ARG A 172 -9.33 -21.27 -2.11
CA ARG A 172 -10.20 -22.21 -1.37
C ARG A 172 -11.66 -21.76 -1.35
N LEU A 173 -11.92 -20.47 -1.12
CA LEU A 173 -13.27 -19.91 -1.19
C LEU A 173 -13.89 -20.11 -2.57
N SER A 174 -13.12 -19.89 -3.65
CA SER A 174 -13.61 -20.11 -5.01
C SER A 174 -13.95 -21.57 -5.30
N ALA A 175 -13.19 -22.51 -4.75
CA ALA A 175 -13.44 -23.95 -4.91
C ALA A 175 -14.69 -24.43 -4.16
N LEU A 176 -14.95 -23.89 -2.96
CA LEU A 176 -16.10 -24.26 -2.13
C LEU A 176 -17.41 -23.57 -2.53
N LYS A 177 -17.33 -22.39 -3.17
CA LYS A 177 -18.48 -21.51 -3.44
C LYS A 177 -19.67 -22.24 -4.09
N SER A 178 -19.46 -22.89 -5.23
CA SER A 178 -20.56 -23.50 -6.00
C SER A 178 -21.24 -24.64 -5.25
N ALA A 179 -20.50 -25.42 -4.47
CA ALA A 179 -21.05 -26.53 -3.70
C ALA A 179 -21.89 -26.04 -2.51
N VAL A 180 -21.43 -24.99 -1.82
CA VAL A 180 -22.13 -24.41 -0.66
C VAL A 180 -23.35 -23.62 -1.09
N GLU A 181 -23.22 -22.70 -2.06
CA GLU A 181 -24.35 -21.91 -2.56
C GLU A 181 -25.39 -22.78 -3.29
N GLY A 182 -24.96 -23.90 -3.89
CA GLY A 182 -25.85 -24.89 -4.50
C GLY A 182 -26.52 -25.87 -3.53
N GLY A 183 -26.22 -25.79 -2.22
CA GLY A 183 -26.77 -26.70 -1.20
C GLY A 183 -26.33 -28.16 -1.33
N GLN A 184 -25.21 -28.41 -2.01
CA GLN A 184 -24.65 -29.76 -2.23
C GLN A 184 -23.55 -30.11 -1.22
N ALA A 185 -23.04 -29.10 -0.49
CA ALA A 185 -22.04 -29.27 0.54
C ALA A 185 -22.64 -29.87 1.82
N ASP A 186 -21.86 -30.72 2.49
CA ASP A 186 -22.16 -31.14 3.85
C ASP A 186 -21.94 -29.99 4.86
N ASP A 187 -22.41 -30.17 6.11
CA ASP A 187 -22.32 -29.12 7.13
C ASP A 187 -20.87 -28.71 7.43
N GLU A 188 -19.93 -29.66 7.39
CA GLU A 188 -18.50 -29.40 7.63
C GLU A 188 -17.93 -28.46 6.57
N ARG A 189 -18.23 -28.68 5.29
CA ARG A 189 -17.81 -27.79 4.20
C ARG A 189 -18.52 -26.45 4.23
N VAL A 190 -19.80 -26.40 4.60
CA VAL A 190 -20.53 -25.12 4.80
C VAL A 190 -19.87 -24.30 5.91
N ARG A 191 -19.54 -24.96 7.03
CA ARG A 191 -18.85 -24.33 8.15
C ARG A 191 -17.47 -23.83 7.75
N GLU A 192 -16.65 -24.66 7.10
CA GLU A 192 -15.33 -24.28 6.59
C GLU A 192 -15.41 -23.04 5.69
N TYR A 193 -16.38 -23.01 4.77
CA TYR A 193 -16.60 -21.90 3.85
C TYR A 193 -16.86 -20.57 4.58
N TYR A 194 -17.76 -20.56 5.57
CA TYR A 194 -18.05 -19.33 6.31
C TYR A 194 -16.91 -18.92 7.25
N LEU A 195 -16.20 -19.86 7.87
CA LEU A 195 -15.00 -19.55 8.66
C LEU A 195 -13.89 -18.93 7.80
N LEU A 196 -13.69 -19.43 6.57
CA LEU A 196 -12.74 -18.83 5.63
C LEU A 196 -13.16 -17.41 5.23
N HIS A 197 -14.45 -17.17 5.02
CA HIS A 197 -14.96 -15.82 4.75
C HIS A 197 -14.73 -14.88 5.93
N LEU A 198 -14.98 -15.31 7.16
CA LEU A 198 -14.70 -14.51 8.34
C LEU A 198 -13.20 -14.16 8.42
N ARG A 199 -12.31 -15.14 8.25
CA ARG A 199 -10.86 -14.86 8.24
C ARG A 199 -10.45 -13.89 7.14
N ARG A 200 -11.02 -14.01 5.93
CA ARG A 200 -10.81 -13.06 4.84
C ARG A 200 -11.24 -11.65 5.23
N TRP A 201 -12.43 -11.50 5.82
CA TRP A 201 -12.95 -10.20 6.24
C TRP A 201 -12.20 -9.58 7.41
N ILE A 202 -11.58 -10.38 8.30
CA ILE A 202 -10.65 -9.87 9.32
C ILE A 202 -9.48 -9.15 8.64
N GLY A 203 -8.85 -9.80 7.66
CA GLY A 203 -7.76 -9.20 6.89
C GLY A 203 -8.16 -7.90 6.19
N ILE A 204 -9.31 -7.90 5.50
CA ILE A 204 -9.85 -6.71 4.83
C ILE A 204 -10.11 -5.59 5.83
N SER A 205 -10.75 -5.89 6.97
CA SER A 205 -11.11 -4.88 7.97
C SER A 205 -9.87 -4.23 8.59
N LEU A 206 -8.79 -4.99 8.82
CA LEU A 206 -7.53 -4.45 9.31
C LEU A 206 -6.87 -3.51 8.28
N GLU A 207 -6.82 -3.92 7.00
CA GLU A 207 -6.30 -3.09 5.90
C GLU A 207 -7.12 -1.79 5.74
N GLU A 208 -8.45 -1.89 5.79
CA GLU A 208 -9.35 -0.75 5.68
C GLU A 208 -9.23 0.21 6.87
N ILE A 209 -9.12 -0.28 8.12
CA ILE A 209 -8.92 0.59 9.29
C ILE A 209 -7.62 1.39 9.17
N GLU A 210 -6.52 0.78 8.71
CA GLU A 210 -5.26 1.49 8.49
C GLU A 210 -5.42 2.62 7.45
N SER A 211 -6.08 2.31 6.34
CA SER A 211 -6.39 3.28 5.27
C SER A 211 -7.29 4.42 5.79
N ILE A 212 -8.34 4.09 6.54
CA ILE A 212 -9.28 5.04 7.13
C ILE A 212 -8.56 5.97 8.12
N ASP A 213 -7.72 5.44 9.01
CA ASP A 213 -7.02 6.24 10.01
C ASP A 213 -6.05 7.24 9.36
N GLN A 214 -5.38 6.85 8.28
CA GLN A 214 -4.54 7.75 7.47
C GLN A 214 -5.37 8.85 6.81
N GLU A 215 -6.51 8.52 6.21
CA GLU A 215 -7.38 9.51 5.55
C GLU A 215 -8.01 10.49 6.56
N ILE A 216 -8.49 9.99 7.70
CA ILE A 216 -9.03 10.82 8.79
C ILE A 216 -7.98 11.83 9.25
N LYS A 217 -6.72 11.41 9.40
CA LYS A 217 -5.62 12.31 9.79
C LYS A 217 -5.46 13.45 8.78
N ILE A 218 -5.42 13.15 7.48
CA ILE A 218 -5.28 14.15 6.41
C ILE A 218 -6.45 15.13 6.40
N LEU A 219 -7.69 14.64 6.52
CA LEU A 219 -8.87 15.50 6.51
C LEU A 219 -8.92 16.46 7.70
N ARG A 220 -8.54 16.00 8.89
CA ARG A 220 -8.45 16.84 10.09
C ARG A 220 -7.38 17.92 9.97
N GLU A 221 -6.20 17.57 9.44
CA GLU A 221 -5.12 18.52 9.20
C GLU A 221 -5.55 19.60 8.20
N LYS A 222 -6.24 19.22 7.10
CA LYS A 222 -6.80 20.17 6.12
C LYS A 222 -7.76 21.18 6.76
N ASP A 223 -8.67 20.70 7.60
CA ASP A 223 -9.67 21.57 8.23
C ASP A 223 -9.00 22.54 9.22
N SER A 224 -8.01 22.07 9.98
CA SER A 224 -7.22 22.93 10.88
C SER A 224 -6.44 24.05 10.15
N ILE A 225 -5.89 23.78 8.96
CA ILE A 225 -5.19 24.77 8.13
C ILE A 225 -6.18 25.80 7.56
N THR A 226 -7.39 25.34 7.21
CA THR A 226 -8.45 26.20 6.67
C THR A 226 -8.99 27.14 7.75
N GLU A 227 -9.22 26.64 8.97
CA GLU A 227 -9.65 27.43 10.13
C GLU A 227 -8.58 28.42 10.62
N ALA A 228 -7.30 28.04 10.56
CA ALA A 228 -6.20 28.96 10.84
C ALA A 228 -6.09 30.08 9.79
N SER A 229 -6.52 29.83 8.55
CA SER A 229 -6.48 30.82 7.45
C SER A 229 -7.64 31.82 7.49
N THR A 230 -8.82 31.43 8.00
CA THR A 230 -9.99 32.33 8.11
C THR A 230 -9.92 33.31 9.29
N SER A 231 -9.01 33.09 10.24
CA SER A 231 -8.75 34.01 11.37
C SER A 231 -7.69 35.08 11.08
N HIS A 232 -7.18 35.18 9.85
CA HIS A 232 -6.25 36.25 9.47
C HIS A 232 -7.00 37.59 9.36
N SER A 233 -6.83 38.44 10.37
CA SER A 233 -7.01 39.90 10.30
C SER A 233 -6.40 40.47 9.01
N PRO A 234 -6.94 41.57 8.44
CA PRO A 234 -6.49 42.10 7.15
C PRO A 234 -4.97 42.21 7.12
N ARG A 235 -4.37 41.53 6.14
CA ARG A 235 -2.92 41.40 5.97
C ARG A 235 -2.30 42.79 6.07
N GLN A 236 -1.48 43.02 7.09
CA GLN A 236 -0.60 44.18 7.10
C GLN A 236 0.24 44.13 5.82
N ASP A 237 0.28 45.23 5.08
CA ASP A 237 1.07 45.40 3.87
C ASP A 237 2.51 44.95 4.15
N ARG A 238 2.86 43.77 3.64
CA ARG A 238 4.23 43.28 3.72
C ARG A 238 5.06 44.16 2.79
N PRO A 239 6.19 44.73 3.25
CA PRO A 239 7.06 45.48 2.38
C PRO A 239 7.49 44.59 1.20
N PRO A 240 7.56 45.13 -0.03
CA PRO A 240 7.91 44.35 -1.21
C PRO A 240 9.26 43.66 -0.99
N MET A 241 9.31 42.35 -1.22
CA MET A 241 10.55 41.58 -1.08
C MET A 241 11.58 42.12 -2.08
N LYS A 242 12.77 42.44 -1.59
CA LYS A 242 13.91 42.73 -2.46
C LYS A 242 14.25 41.44 -3.21
N PRO A 243 14.41 41.48 -4.56
CA PRO A 243 14.84 40.30 -5.29
C PRO A 243 16.21 39.86 -4.77
N PHE A 244 16.32 38.60 -4.35
CA PHE A 244 17.59 37.99 -3.99
C PHE A 244 18.12 37.21 -5.19
N VAL A 245 19.38 37.41 -5.53
CA VAL A 245 20.03 36.66 -6.60
C VAL A 245 20.55 35.35 -5.99
N LEU A 246 20.09 34.22 -6.52
CA LEU A 246 20.64 32.91 -6.18
C LEU A 246 22.13 32.89 -6.57
N THR A 247 23.04 32.81 -5.60
CA THR A 247 24.50 32.93 -5.77
C THR A 247 25.10 32.00 -6.85
N ARG A 248 24.41 30.89 -7.16
CA ARG A 248 24.75 30.00 -8.28
C ARG A 248 24.71 30.69 -9.65
N ASN A 249 23.75 31.59 -9.87
CA ASN A 249 23.65 32.38 -11.11
C ASN A 249 24.74 33.45 -11.20
N VAL A 250 25.26 33.96 -10.08
CA VAL A 250 26.35 34.96 -10.09
C VAL A 250 27.67 34.31 -10.50
N ALA A 251 27.97 33.12 -9.96
CA ALA A 251 29.14 32.36 -10.36
C ALA A 251 29.04 31.91 -11.83
N GLN A 252 27.87 31.43 -12.25
CA GLN A 252 27.64 31.00 -13.63
C GLN A 252 27.66 32.18 -14.61
N ALA A 253 27.16 33.36 -14.24
CA ALA A 253 27.29 34.58 -15.02
C ALA A 253 28.74 35.12 -15.07
N LYS A 254 29.57 34.87 -14.05
CA LYS A 254 31.02 35.17 -14.15
C LYS A 254 31.76 34.22 -15.11
N VAL A 255 31.31 32.98 -15.22
CA VAL A 255 31.92 31.98 -16.11
C VAL A 255 31.39 32.08 -17.55
N PHE A 256 30.12 32.45 -17.71
CA PHE A 256 29.41 32.40 -19.00
C PHE A 256 28.75 33.72 -19.44
N GLY A 257 28.85 34.81 -18.67
CA GLY A 257 28.15 36.07 -18.92
C GLY A 257 29.10 37.24 -19.21
N ALA A 258 28.81 37.95 -20.31
CA ALA A 258 29.46 39.18 -20.79
C ALA A 258 30.98 39.08 -21.05
N GLY A 259 31.31 38.42 -22.16
CA GLY A 259 32.60 38.57 -22.83
C GLY A 259 33.63 37.55 -22.38
N TYR A 260 33.70 36.42 -23.11
CA TYR A 260 34.95 35.68 -23.17
C TYR A 260 36.09 36.66 -23.45
N PRO A 261 37.24 36.60 -22.73
CA PRO A 261 38.51 37.04 -23.28
C PRO A 261 38.92 36.05 -24.39
N SER A 262 38.09 35.87 -25.42
CA SER A 262 38.33 34.97 -26.55
C SER A 262 39.22 35.62 -27.60
N LEU A 263 40.25 36.34 -27.16
CA LEU A 263 41.39 36.59 -28.02
C LEU A 263 42.51 35.76 -27.42
N ALA A 264 42.84 34.66 -28.11
CA ALA A 264 44.01 33.87 -27.78
C ALA A 264 45.22 34.83 -27.82
N SER A 265 45.73 35.18 -26.65
CA SER A 265 46.87 36.10 -26.51
C SER A 265 48.21 35.44 -26.82
N MET A 266 48.20 34.15 -27.18
CA MET A 266 49.38 33.33 -27.35
C MET A 266 49.12 32.29 -28.44
N THR A 267 50.07 32.12 -29.35
CA THR A 267 49.99 31.07 -30.37
C THR A 267 50.35 29.70 -29.77
N VAL A 268 49.96 28.62 -30.45
CA VAL A 268 50.33 27.24 -30.06
C VAL A 268 51.86 27.08 -29.97
N ASN A 269 52.61 27.78 -30.82
CA ASN A 269 54.07 27.79 -30.78
C ASN A 269 54.62 28.50 -29.53
N ASP A 270 54.10 29.69 -29.20
CA ASP A 270 54.50 30.41 -27.98
C ASP A 270 54.24 29.58 -26.72
N TRP A 271 53.11 28.84 -26.68
CA TRP A 271 52.81 27.91 -25.60
C TRP A 271 53.87 26.80 -25.47
N TYR A 272 54.28 26.22 -26.60
CA TYR A 272 55.26 25.13 -26.65
C TYR A 272 56.66 25.62 -26.24
N GLU A 273 57.07 26.79 -26.69
CA GLU A 273 58.36 27.37 -26.33
C GLU A 273 58.44 27.77 -24.87
N GLN A 274 57.35 28.30 -24.31
CA GLN A 274 57.25 28.62 -22.89
C GLN A 274 57.40 27.35 -22.03
N HIS A 275 56.66 26.28 -22.36
CA HIS A 275 56.72 25.02 -21.60
C HIS A 275 58.06 24.27 -21.78
N ARG A 276 58.70 24.39 -22.96
CA ARG A 276 60.07 23.89 -23.18
C ARG A 276 61.09 24.64 -22.31
N LYS A 277 60.94 25.97 -22.17
CA LYS A 277 61.84 26.80 -21.35
C LYS A 277 61.72 26.52 -19.85
N TYR A 278 60.54 26.14 -19.38
CA TYR A 278 60.29 25.75 -17.98
C TYR A 278 60.52 24.25 -17.70
N GLY A 279 61.00 23.47 -18.67
CA GLY A 279 61.31 22.05 -18.49
C GLY A 279 60.09 21.18 -18.17
N ALA A 280 58.87 21.67 -18.44
CA ALA A 280 57.61 21.05 -18.08
C ALA A 280 57.04 20.17 -19.21
N LEU A 281 57.88 19.75 -20.16
CA LEU A 281 57.48 18.86 -21.24
C LEU A 281 58.11 17.47 -21.00
N PRO A 282 57.31 16.39 -20.93
CA PRO A 282 57.85 15.06 -20.73
C PRO A 282 58.75 14.70 -21.92
N ASP A 283 60.02 14.45 -21.63
CA ASP A 283 60.97 13.89 -22.60
C ASP A 283 60.46 12.48 -22.97
N GLN A 284 59.89 12.38 -24.17
CA GLN A 284 59.62 11.18 -24.95
C GLN A 284 59.20 9.92 -24.15
N GLY A 285 57.90 9.58 -24.22
CA GLY A 285 57.26 8.47 -23.51
C GLY A 285 57.85 7.07 -23.76
N ILE A 286 58.94 6.74 -23.05
CA ILE A 286 59.46 5.37 -22.91
C ILE A 286 59.76 5.14 -21.43
N ALA A 287 58.90 4.35 -20.77
CA ALA A 287 59.12 3.90 -19.41
C ALA A 287 60.26 2.86 -19.37
N LYS A 288 61.30 3.10 -18.56
CA LYS A 288 62.30 2.08 -18.19
C LYS A 288 61.91 1.46 -16.84
N THR A 289 61.63 0.17 -16.85
CA THR A 289 61.57 -0.68 -15.66
C THR A 289 62.96 -1.17 -15.25
N PRO A 290 63.26 -1.32 -13.94
CA PRO A 290 64.30 -2.22 -13.47
C PRO A 290 63.69 -3.51 -12.86
N PRO A 291 64.36 -4.67 -12.99
CA PRO A 291 63.83 -5.94 -12.50
C PRO A 291 64.44 -6.42 -11.17
N ALA A 292 63.69 -7.34 -10.54
CA ALA A 292 64.07 -8.38 -9.57
C ALA A 292 63.84 -8.08 -8.08
N GLU A 293 62.93 -8.86 -7.47
CA GLU A 293 63.18 -9.82 -6.38
C GLU A 293 61.91 -10.05 -5.52
N LEU A 294 61.17 -11.14 -5.79
CA LEU A 294 60.48 -11.98 -4.78
C LEU A 294 59.75 -13.15 -5.48
N LYS A 295 60.45 -14.28 -5.67
CA LYS A 295 59.81 -15.56 -6.02
C LYS A 295 59.86 -16.42 -4.76
N GLY A 296 58.72 -16.65 -4.13
CA GLY A 296 58.65 -17.58 -2.99
C GLY A 296 57.28 -17.76 -2.34
N SER A 297 56.35 -16.81 -2.46
CA SER A 297 55.06 -16.87 -1.75
C SER A 297 53.80 -16.80 -2.63
N THR A 298 53.95 -16.67 -3.96
CA THR A 298 52.82 -16.32 -4.85
C THR A 298 51.95 -17.51 -5.28
N GLN A 299 52.49 -18.73 -5.29
CA GLN A 299 51.82 -19.88 -5.91
C GLN A 299 50.56 -20.39 -5.17
N GLN A 300 50.44 -20.16 -3.86
CA GLN A 300 49.26 -20.59 -3.08
C GLN A 300 48.18 -19.51 -2.98
N GLN A 301 48.52 -18.24 -3.21
CA GLN A 301 47.56 -17.14 -3.27
C GLN A 301 46.94 -17.02 -4.67
N GLU A 302 47.73 -17.21 -5.74
CA GLU A 302 47.23 -17.20 -7.11
C GLU A 302 46.16 -18.30 -7.35
N ASP A 303 46.38 -19.53 -6.87
CA ASP A 303 45.40 -20.63 -7.04
C ASP A 303 44.10 -20.44 -6.24
N GLN A 304 44.11 -19.62 -5.18
CA GLN A 304 42.95 -19.33 -4.34
C GLN A 304 42.16 -18.13 -4.87
N GLU A 305 42.86 -17.06 -5.29
CA GLU A 305 42.26 -15.91 -5.96
C GLU A 305 41.65 -16.30 -7.31
N GLN A 306 42.29 -17.20 -8.07
CA GLN A 306 41.80 -17.63 -9.37
C GLN A 306 40.53 -18.50 -9.28
N LYS A 307 40.37 -19.28 -8.20
CA LYS A 307 39.11 -20.01 -7.91
C LYS A 307 37.97 -19.09 -7.48
N GLU A 308 38.26 -18.07 -6.68
CA GLU A 308 37.26 -17.08 -6.28
C GLU A 308 36.85 -16.19 -7.47
N GLU A 309 37.79 -15.84 -8.36
CA GLU A 309 37.53 -15.09 -9.59
C GLU A 309 36.71 -15.92 -10.60
N ASP A 310 37.02 -17.21 -10.77
CA ASP A 310 36.25 -18.14 -11.62
C ASP A 310 34.81 -18.38 -11.09
N GLU A 311 34.62 -18.50 -9.76
CA GLU A 311 33.29 -18.64 -9.15
C GLU A 311 32.45 -17.36 -9.25
N ASP A 312 33.06 -16.19 -9.08
CA ASP A 312 32.38 -14.90 -9.24
C ASP A 312 32.02 -14.65 -10.71
N ASP A 313 32.87 -15.05 -11.65
CA ASP A 313 32.57 -15.01 -13.09
C ASP A 313 31.41 -15.94 -13.47
N GLU A 314 31.36 -17.17 -12.93
CA GLU A 314 30.27 -18.11 -13.21
C GLU A 314 28.93 -17.63 -12.64
N GLN A 315 28.93 -17.04 -11.43
CA GLN A 315 27.74 -16.41 -10.85
C GLN A 315 27.31 -15.17 -11.65
N THR A 316 28.26 -14.38 -12.14
CA THR A 316 27.97 -13.19 -12.94
C THR A 316 27.34 -13.57 -14.27
N LEU A 317 27.83 -14.64 -14.90
CA LEU A 317 27.25 -15.22 -16.12
C LEU A 317 25.86 -15.82 -15.88
N HIS A 318 25.62 -16.51 -14.77
CA HIS A 318 24.31 -17.04 -14.43
C HIS A 318 23.28 -15.91 -14.22
N ARG A 319 23.66 -14.88 -13.45
CA ARG A 319 22.81 -13.71 -13.21
C ARG A 319 22.54 -12.93 -14.51
N ALA A 320 23.51 -12.84 -15.41
CA ALA A 320 23.33 -12.22 -16.72
C ALA A 320 22.33 -12.99 -17.60
N ARG A 321 22.36 -14.34 -17.57
CA ARG A 321 21.41 -15.20 -18.29
C ARG A 321 20.00 -15.07 -17.72
N GLU A 322 19.85 -15.12 -16.39
CA GLU A 322 18.55 -14.93 -15.73
C GLU A 322 17.97 -13.53 -16.01
N TRP A 323 18.82 -12.51 -16.10
CA TRP A 323 18.41 -11.16 -16.45
C TRP A 323 17.97 -11.05 -17.91
N ASP A 324 18.54 -11.83 -18.82
CA ASP A 324 18.12 -11.91 -20.22
C ASP A 324 16.76 -12.61 -20.36
N ASP A 325 16.59 -13.78 -19.74
CA ASP A 325 15.32 -14.52 -19.71
C ASP A 325 14.17 -13.68 -19.11
N TRP A 326 14.48 -12.88 -18.08
CA TRP A 326 13.51 -11.96 -17.50
C TRP A 326 13.12 -10.83 -18.46
N LYS A 327 14.07 -10.24 -19.20
CA LYS A 327 13.77 -9.18 -20.19
C LYS A 327 12.93 -9.71 -21.35
N ASP A 328 13.13 -10.96 -21.76
CA ASP A 328 12.34 -11.61 -22.81
C ASP A 328 10.88 -11.83 -22.39
N THR A 329 10.65 -12.14 -21.12
CA THR A 329 9.31 -12.28 -20.54
C THR A 329 8.66 -10.95 -20.13
N HIS A 330 9.44 -9.86 -20.02
CA HIS A 330 8.99 -8.54 -19.58
C HIS A 330 9.42 -7.43 -20.55
N PRO A 331 8.85 -7.38 -21.77
CA PRO A 331 9.20 -6.39 -22.78
C PRO A 331 8.93 -4.96 -22.29
N ARG A 332 9.84 -4.04 -22.66
CA ARG A 332 9.72 -2.62 -22.31
C ARG A 332 8.35 -2.08 -22.75
N GLY A 333 7.59 -1.55 -21.80
CA GLY A 333 6.25 -0.99 -22.05
C GLY A 333 5.08 -1.92 -21.72
N TYR A 334 5.32 -3.13 -21.17
CA TYR A 334 4.25 -4.05 -20.75
C TYR A 334 3.23 -3.45 -19.75
N GLY A 335 3.63 -2.42 -18.98
CA GLY A 335 2.78 -1.79 -17.96
C GLY A 335 2.06 -0.50 -18.36
N ASN A 336 2.33 0.10 -19.53
CA ASN A 336 1.76 1.43 -19.90
C ASN A 336 1.13 1.44 -21.30
N ARG A 337 0.19 0.53 -21.56
CA ARG A 337 -0.54 0.46 -22.85
C ARG A 337 -1.97 1.02 -22.79
N GLN A 338 -2.43 1.48 -21.61
CA GLN A 338 -3.80 1.97 -21.38
C GLN A 338 -3.90 3.48 -21.17
N ASN A 339 -2.80 4.23 -21.29
CA ASN A 339 -2.81 5.69 -21.27
C ASN A 339 -2.39 6.23 -22.65
N MET A 340 -3.27 6.05 -23.64
CA MET A 340 -3.27 6.86 -24.85
C MET A 340 -4.30 7.95 -24.61
N GLY A 341 -3.82 9.19 -24.45
CA GLY A 341 -4.58 10.33 -23.96
C GLY A 341 -5.66 10.87 -24.89
#